data_AF-A0A238DTG4-F1
#
_entry.id   AF-A0A238DTG4-F1
#
_cell.length_a   1.000
_cell.length_b   1.000
_cell.length_c   1.000
_cell.angle_alpha   90.00
_cell.angle_beta   90.00
_cell.angle_gamma   90.00
#
_symmetry.space_group_name_H-M   'P 1'
#
loop_
_entity.id
_entity.type
_entity.pdbx_description
1 polymer ?
#
loop_
_entity_poly.entity_id
_entity_poly.type
_entity_poly.pdbx_seq_one_letter_code
_entity_poly.pdbx_strand_id
1 'polypeptide(L)'
;MHTPPASRSKPTPTHELPFGATLRKLLLIIPASFALPVIVLLLIASYLSNTVGPNPDSSPMSTRAIARRIAPVAQLVVASGPRMAEKWNAASLSAAAPTPNAQAKTPATAHAPVGGTSASAMLTLARRKNCLTCHAADHKVVGPAYEAVAEKYAGKPGAEQMLVNAVLHGHVGTWGPVPMPANTDVTPTQAKDLVTWILGLNKAR
;
A
#
# COMPACT_ATOMS: atom_id res chain seq x y z
N MET A 1 90.28 30.05 -45.47
CA MET A 1 90.06 28.82 -44.69
C MET A 1 88.61 28.85 -44.22
N HIS A 2 87.69 28.28 -45.01
CA HIS A 2 86.26 28.34 -44.76
C HIS A 2 85.83 27.03 -44.08
N THR A 3 85.34 27.12 -42.84
CA THR A 3 84.72 26.02 -42.11
C THR A 3 83.29 25.78 -42.59
N PRO A 4 82.87 24.54 -42.88
CA PRO A 4 81.49 24.26 -43.31
C PRO A 4 80.50 24.34 -42.13
N PRO A 5 79.22 24.71 -42.37
CA PRO A 5 78.21 24.80 -41.32
C PRO A 5 77.74 23.43 -40.83
N ALA A 6 77.56 23.29 -39.52
CA ALA A 6 77.10 22.08 -38.85
C ALA A 6 75.68 21.66 -39.29
N SER A 7 75.51 20.38 -39.62
CA SER A 7 74.22 19.80 -39.97
C SER A 7 73.34 19.64 -38.72
N ARG A 8 72.13 20.20 -38.78
CA ARG A 8 71.15 20.15 -37.70
C ARG A 8 70.36 18.83 -37.83
N SER A 9 70.60 17.87 -36.94
CA SER A 9 69.80 16.66 -36.84
C SER A 9 68.38 16.99 -36.37
N LYS A 10 67.36 16.61 -37.14
CA LYS A 10 65.96 16.72 -36.72
C LYS A 10 65.68 15.77 -35.54
N PRO A 11 64.90 16.21 -34.53
CA PRO A 11 64.48 15.33 -33.45
C PRO A 11 63.55 14.24 -33.96
N THR A 12 63.83 12.99 -33.56
CA THR A 12 63.02 11.82 -33.85
C THR A 12 61.64 11.96 -33.21
N PRO A 13 60.52 11.78 -33.94
CA PRO A 13 59.20 11.82 -33.35
C PRO A 13 59.00 10.58 -32.46
N THR A 14 58.99 10.78 -31.15
CA THR A 14 58.53 9.79 -30.19
C THR A 14 57.01 9.64 -30.35
N HIS A 15 56.57 8.48 -30.85
CA HIS A 15 55.15 8.11 -30.93
C HIS A 15 54.63 7.79 -29.52
N GLU A 16 54.41 8.82 -28.71
CA GLU A 16 53.65 8.69 -27.47
C GLU A 16 52.17 8.54 -27.85
N LEU A 17 51.65 7.33 -27.67
CA LEU A 17 50.24 7.05 -27.89
C LEU A 17 49.41 7.94 -26.93
N PRO A 18 48.47 8.78 -27.43
CA PRO A 18 47.73 9.77 -26.63
C PRO A 18 46.76 9.16 -25.60
N PHE A 19 46.84 7.84 -25.38
CA PHE A 19 45.90 7.05 -24.60
C PHE A 19 46.30 6.85 -23.13
N GLY A 20 47.50 7.25 -22.70
CA GLY A 20 47.95 7.02 -21.32
C GLY A 20 47.08 7.72 -20.26
N ALA A 21 46.69 8.97 -20.53
CA ALA A 21 45.83 9.74 -19.64
C ALA A 21 44.35 9.28 -19.70
N THR A 22 43.88 8.83 -20.86
CA THR A 22 42.51 8.34 -21.08
C THR A 22 42.29 6.93 -20.56
N LEU A 23 43.29 6.04 -20.62
CA LEU A 23 43.22 4.70 -20.06
C LEU A 23 43.16 4.72 -18.52
N ARG A 24 43.97 5.56 -17.86
CA ARG A 24 43.90 5.76 -16.40
C ARG A 24 42.55 6.33 -15.96
N LYS A 25 42.00 7.29 -16.70
CA LYS A 25 40.66 7.83 -16.43
C LYS A 25 39.58 6.77 -16.63
N LEU A 26 39.67 5.97 -17.69
CA LEU A 26 38.71 4.88 -17.95
C LEU A 26 38.75 3.80 -16.86
N LEU A 27 39.95 3.45 -16.38
CA LEU A 27 40.12 2.47 -15.30
C LEU A 27 39.54 2.94 -13.95
N LEU A 28 39.42 4.25 -13.73
CA LEU A 28 38.79 4.82 -12.53
C LEU A 28 37.27 5.02 -12.70
N ILE A 29 36.82 5.41 -13.89
CA ILE A 29 35.41 5.72 -14.16
C ILE A 29 34.55 4.46 -14.18
N ILE A 30 35.03 3.34 -14.72
CA ILE A 30 34.29 2.08 -14.79
C ILE A 30 33.91 1.55 -13.39
N PRO A 31 34.85 1.37 -12.44
CA PRO A 31 34.50 0.91 -11.10
C PRO A 31 33.69 1.96 -10.33
N ALA A 32 33.98 3.26 -10.49
CA ALA A 32 33.20 4.32 -9.82
C ALA A 32 31.74 4.36 -10.30
N SER A 33 31.50 4.14 -11.60
CA SER A 33 30.16 4.09 -12.19
C SER A 33 29.37 2.86 -11.74
N PHE A 34 30.04 1.78 -11.33
CA PHE A 34 29.40 0.61 -10.75
C PHE A 34 29.21 0.73 -9.24
N ALA A 35 30.17 1.33 -8.54
CA ALA A 35 30.11 1.56 -7.10
C ALA A 35 29.01 2.57 -6.72
N LEU A 36 28.85 3.65 -7.49
CA LEU A 36 27.85 4.68 -7.21
C LEU A 36 26.40 4.14 -7.13
N PRO A 37 25.86 3.40 -8.12
CA PRO A 37 24.51 2.85 -8.01
C PRO A 37 24.38 1.80 -6.91
N VAL A 38 25.42 0.99 -6.65
CA VAL A 38 25.42 0.02 -5.53
C VAL A 38 25.35 0.75 -4.19
N ILE A 39 26.14 1.81 -4.00
CA ILE A 39 26.12 2.64 -2.79
C ILE A 39 24.74 3.30 -2.61
N VAL A 40 24.14 3.85 -3.68
CA VAL A 40 22.80 4.43 -3.62
C VAL A 40 21.74 3.39 -3.24
N LEU A 41 21.79 2.18 -3.81
CA LEU A 41 20.89 1.09 -3.45
C LEU A 41 21.06 0.67 -1.98
N LEU A 42 22.30 0.58 -1.48
CA LEU A 42 22.57 0.27 -0.08
C LEU A 42 22.06 1.36 0.87
N LEU A 43 22.21 2.63 0.50
CA LEU A 43 21.68 3.76 1.28
C LEU A 43 20.15 3.76 1.31
N ILE A 44 19.49 3.46 0.18
CA ILE A 44 18.02 3.30 0.12
C ILE A 44 17.59 2.13 1.00
N ALA A 45 18.25 0.98 0.90
CA ALA A 45 17.94 -0.19 1.73
C ALA A 45 18.14 0.10 3.23
N SER A 46 19.20 0.82 3.60
CA SER A 46 19.45 1.26 4.97
C SER A 46 18.42 2.27 5.46
N TYR A 47 18.05 3.24 4.62
CA TYR A 47 17.01 4.22 4.93
C TYR A 47 15.66 3.53 5.15
N LEU A 48 15.28 2.62 4.25
CA LEU A 48 14.08 1.81 4.41
C LEU A 48 14.17 0.92 5.64
N SER A 49 15.32 0.31 5.96
CA SER A 49 15.44 -0.54 7.15
C SER A 49 15.40 0.25 8.47
N ASN A 50 15.95 1.47 8.49
CA ASN A 50 15.97 2.32 9.67
C ASN A 50 14.67 3.11 9.88
N THR A 51 13.89 3.35 8.83
CA THR A 51 12.60 4.07 8.91
C THR A 51 11.39 3.13 8.80
N VAL A 52 11.56 1.96 8.20
CA VAL A 52 10.57 0.89 8.00
C VAL A 52 11.20 -0.40 8.49
N GLY A 53 11.41 -0.50 9.81
CA GLY A 53 11.79 -1.77 10.41
C GLY A 53 10.75 -2.84 10.04
N PRO A 54 11.15 -4.02 9.52
CA PRO A 54 10.23 -5.12 9.33
C PRO A 54 9.77 -5.59 10.71
N ASN A 55 8.64 -5.07 11.16
CA ASN A 55 8.01 -5.48 12.39
C ASN A 55 7.64 -6.97 12.20
N PRO A 56 8.21 -7.92 12.98
CA PRO A 56 7.91 -9.35 12.84
C PRO A 56 6.44 -9.66 13.15
N ASP A 57 5.69 -8.68 13.67
CA ASP A 57 4.24 -8.72 13.89
C ASP A 57 3.41 -8.00 12.83
N SER A 58 4.04 -7.51 11.75
CA SER A 58 3.31 -6.95 10.63
C SER A 58 2.39 -8.02 10.05
N SER A 59 1.11 -7.67 9.93
CA SER A 59 0.02 -8.61 9.72
C SER A 59 -0.04 -9.38 8.39
N PRO A 60 0.81 -9.18 7.35
CA PRO A 60 0.74 -10.08 6.19
C PRO A 60 1.32 -11.48 6.44
N MET A 61 2.16 -11.71 7.46
CA MET A 61 2.83 -13.02 7.69
C MET A 61 2.63 -13.63 9.08
N SER A 62 1.80 -13.05 9.95
CA SER A 62 1.59 -13.64 11.28
C SER A 62 0.74 -14.91 11.21
N THR A 63 1.15 -15.95 11.94
CA THR A 63 0.46 -17.25 12.04
C THR A 63 -1.00 -17.08 12.48
N ARG A 64 -1.30 -16.01 13.23
CA ARG A 64 -2.65 -15.65 13.68
C ARG A 64 -3.54 -15.10 12.57
N ALA A 65 -2.96 -14.37 11.61
CA ALA A 65 -3.67 -13.87 10.43
C ALA A 65 -3.96 -15.00 9.43
N ILE A 66 -3.05 -15.98 9.31
CA ILE A 66 -3.27 -17.20 8.51
C ILE A 66 -4.32 -18.10 9.18
N ALA A 67 -4.23 -18.33 10.49
CA ALA A 67 -5.20 -19.13 11.24
C ALA A 67 -6.64 -18.57 11.15
N ARG A 68 -6.81 -17.24 11.13
CA ARG A 68 -8.12 -16.60 10.92
C ARG A 68 -8.72 -16.82 9.53
N ARG A 69 -7.91 -17.10 8.50
CA ARG A 69 -8.39 -17.38 7.14
C ARG A 69 -8.80 -18.84 6.93
N ILE A 70 -8.28 -19.74 7.75
CA ILE A 70 -8.52 -21.20 7.66
C ILE A 70 -9.50 -21.66 8.77
N ALA A 71 -9.92 -20.77 9.67
CA ALA A 71 -10.85 -21.10 10.73
C ALA A 71 -12.19 -21.61 10.14
N PRO A 72 -12.66 -22.81 10.54
CA PRO A 72 -13.88 -23.40 9.98
C PRO A 72 -15.12 -22.58 10.41
N VAL A 73 -15.94 -22.21 9.43
CA VAL A 73 -17.11 -21.32 9.61
C VAL A 73 -18.33 -22.04 10.20
N ALA A 74 -18.26 -23.36 10.38
CA ALA A 74 -19.31 -24.15 11.00
C ALA A 74 -18.71 -25.40 11.65
N GLN A 75 -19.12 -25.71 12.87
CA GLN A 75 -18.87 -27.01 13.48
C GLN A 75 -20.01 -27.96 13.10
N LEU A 76 -19.69 -29.02 12.36
CA LEU A 76 -20.60 -30.14 12.17
C LEU A 76 -20.63 -30.94 13.48
N VAL A 77 -21.70 -30.78 14.24
CA VAL A 77 -22.02 -31.69 15.35
C VAL A 77 -22.68 -32.93 14.75
N VAL A 78 -21.91 -34.01 14.62
CA VAL A 78 -22.47 -35.33 14.34
C VAL A 78 -23.07 -35.86 15.65
N ALA A 79 -24.39 -35.71 15.79
CA ALA A 79 -25.12 -36.37 16.86
C ALA A 79 -25.04 -37.89 16.66
N SER A 80 -24.36 -38.57 17.58
CA SER A 80 -24.24 -40.04 17.58
C SER A 80 -25.51 -40.64 18.18
N GLY A 81 -26.56 -40.76 17.36
CA GLY A 81 -27.80 -41.48 17.69
C GLY A 81 -27.94 -42.79 16.89
N PRO A 82 -28.69 -43.79 17.39
CA PRO A 82 -28.81 -45.11 16.76
C PRO A 82 -29.43 -45.02 15.35
N ARG A 83 -28.90 -45.86 14.45
CA ARG A 83 -29.17 -45.87 13.00
C ARG A 83 -30.66 -45.95 12.67
N MET A 84 -31.21 -44.84 12.20
CA MET A 84 -32.56 -44.71 11.63
C MET A 84 -32.65 -45.28 10.20
N ALA A 85 -32.36 -46.58 10.04
CA ALA A 85 -32.31 -47.24 8.74
C ALA A 85 -33.67 -47.73 8.20
N GLU A 86 -34.79 -47.55 8.91
CA GLU A 86 -36.03 -48.30 8.57
C GLU A 86 -37.30 -47.47 8.34
N LYS A 87 -37.23 -46.15 8.23
CA LYS A 87 -38.45 -45.31 8.06
C LYS A 87 -38.40 -44.25 6.98
N TRP A 88 -37.53 -44.40 5.98
CA TRP A 88 -37.39 -43.42 4.87
C TRP A 88 -37.83 -43.99 3.51
N ASN A 89 -38.89 -44.79 3.49
CA ASN A 89 -39.40 -45.42 2.26
C ASN A 89 -40.91 -45.17 2.06
N ALA A 90 -41.44 -44.03 2.49
CA ALA A 90 -42.72 -43.51 2.03
C ALA A 90 -42.84 -42.04 2.44
N ALA A 91 -43.21 -41.17 1.50
CA ALA A 91 -43.49 -39.75 1.69
C ALA A 91 -42.27 -38.79 1.73
N SER A 92 -41.58 -38.65 0.60
CA SER A 92 -41.14 -37.33 0.08
C SER A 92 -40.49 -37.47 -1.31
N LEU A 93 -41.29 -37.93 -2.27
CA LEU A 93 -41.03 -37.71 -3.69
C LEU A 93 -41.96 -36.59 -4.15
N SER A 94 -41.46 -35.35 -4.19
CA SER A 94 -41.82 -34.42 -5.25
C SER A 94 -40.77 -33.33 -5.40
N ALA A 95 -39.99 -33.50 -6.46
CA ALA A 95 -39.55 -32.51 -7.43
C ALA A 95 -38.52 -31.42 -7.07
N ALA A 96 -37.52 -31.43 -7.94
CA ALA A 96 -36.76 -30.30 -8.49
C ALA A 96 -35.51 -29.84 -7.72
N ALA A 97 -34.38 -30.43 -8.12
CA ALA A 97 -33.11 -29.70 -8.16
C ALA A 97 -33.19 -28.55 -9.19
N PRO A 98 -32.41 -27.47 -9.00
CA PRO A 98 -31.74 -26.85 -10.13
C PRO A 98 -30.23 -26.70 -9.90
N THR A 99 -29.46 -27.13 -10.90
CA THR A 99 -28.06 -26.75 -11.14
C THR A 99 -28.02 -25.39 -11.90
N PRO A 100 -26.87 -24.88 -12.39
CA PRO A 100 -26.34 -23.59 -11.96
C PRO A 100 -26.39 -22.51 -13.07
N ASN A 101 -26.16 -21.25 -12.66
CA ASN A 101 -25.74 -20.12 -13.49
C ASN A 101 -26.83 -19.37 -14.30
N ALA A 102 -27.16 -18.14 -13.86
CA ALA A 102 -27.52 -17.02 -14.74
C ALA A 102 -27.52 -15.69 -13.96
N GLN A 103 -26.84 -14.69 -14.53
CA GLN A 103 -26.83 -13.29 -14.12
C GLN A 103 -28.23 -12.63 -13.98
N ALA A 104 -28.26 -11.70 -13.02
CA ALA A 104 -28.93 -10.40 -13.02
C ALA A 104 -30.47 -10.32 -13.14
N LYS A 105 -31.08 -9.86 -12.04
CA LYS A 105 -31.85 -8.60 -11.98
C LYS A 105 -32.03 -8.19 -10.52
N THR A 106 -31.61 -6.97 -10.20
CA THR A 106 -31.92 -6.26 -8.94
C THR A 106 -33.42 -6.17 -8.70
N PRO A 107 -33.84 -6.12 -7.43
CA PRO A 107 -34.52 -4.92 -6.98
C PRO A 107 -33.88 -4.31 -5.73
N ALA A 108 -33.99 -2.99 -5.66
CA ALA A 108 -33.48 -2.14 -4.60
C ALA A 108 -34.17 -2.39 -3.25
N THR A 109 -33.46 -1.94 -2.21
CA THR A 109 -33.91 -1.67 -0.83
C THR A 109 -34.26 -2.86 0.07
N ALA A 110 -33.22 -3.35 0.76
CA ALA A 110 -33.24 -3.48 2.21
C ALA A 110 -31.84 -3.16 2.74
N HIS A 111 -31.71 -2.00 3.37
CA HIS A 111 -30.52 -1.63 4.14
C HIS A 111 -30.47 -2.56 5.35
N ALA A 112 -29.70 -3.63 5.25
CA ALA A 112 -29.25 -4.37 6.42
C ALA A 112 -28.39 -3.42 7.28
N PRO A 113 -28.57 -3.38 8.61
CA PRO A 113 -27.69 -2.60 9.46
C PRO A 113 -26.31 -3.23 9.35
N VAL A 114 -25.38 -2.54 8.70
CA VAL A 114 -23.97 -2.95 8.67
C VAL A 114 -23.42 -2.67 10.07
N GLY A 115 -23.70 -3.60 10.98
CA GLY A 115 -23.04 -3.67 12.26
C GLY A 115 -21.56 -3.90 12.03
N GLY A 116 -20.76 -2.88 12.35
CA GLY A 116 -19.30 -2.96 12.41
C GLY A 116 -18.65 -3.19 11.06
N THR A 117 -18.51 -2.13 10.26
CA THR A 117 -17.55 -2.15 9.15
C THR A 117 -16.16 -2.36 9.75
N SER A 118 -15.65 -3.59 9.66
CA SER A 118 -14.38 -3.97 10.28
C SER A 118 -13.27 -3.03 9.84
N ALA A 119 -12.30 -2.75 10.71
CA ALA A 119 -11.14 -1.92 10.36
C ALA A 119 -10.44 -2.39 9.07
N SER A 120 -10.44 -3.70 8.79
CA SER A 120 -9.96 -4.28 7.53
C SER A 120 -10.79 -3.87 6.30
N ALA A 121 -12.11 -3.77 6.41
CA ALA A 121 -12.97 -3.36 5.31
C ALA A 121 -12.74 -1.88 4.96
N MET A 122 -12.56 -1.02 5.97
CA MET A 122 -12.27 0.39 5.77
C MET A 122 -10.87 0.64 5.22
N LEU A 123 -9.86 -0.09 5.70
CA LEU A 123 -8.53 -0.03 5.12
C LEU A 123 -8.53 -0.50 3.65
N THR A 124 -9.33 -1.52 3.32
CA THR A 124 -9.48 -1.96 1.93
C THR A 124 -10.17 -0.90 1.08
N LEU A 125 -11.22 -0.24 1.59
CA LEU A 125 -11.88 0.86 0.89
C LEU A 125 -10.93 2.04 0.67
N ALA A 126 -10.19 2.45 1.71
CA ALA A 126 -9.18 3.52 1.62
C ALA A 126 -8.09 3.19 0.59
N ARG A 127 -7.66 1.93 0.51
CA ARG A 127 -6.74 1.47 -0.55
C ARG A 127 -7.36 1.57 -1.94
N ARG A 128 -8.60 1.08 -2.11
CA ARG A 128 -9.30 1.13 -3.41
C ARG A 128 -9.62 2.54 -3.89
N LYS A 129 -9.75 3.49 -2.96
CA LYS A 129 -9.98 4.92 -3.24
C LYS A 129 -8.69 5.74 -3.20
N ASN A 130 -7.54 5.08 -3.25
CA ASN A 130 -6.20 5.67 -3.32
C ASN A 130 -5.86 6.65 -2.17
N CYS A 131 -6.57 6.59 -1.05
CA CYS A 131 -6.32 7.45 0.11
C CYS A 131 -4.92 7.20 0.68
N LEU A 132 -4.44 5.95 0.61
CA LEU A 132 -3.15 5.51 1.15
C LEU A 132 -1.93 6.01 0.36
N THR A 133 -2.14 6.64 -0.80
CA THR A 133 -1.04 7.28 -1.56
C THR A 133 -0.56 8.56 -0.87
N CYS A 134 -1.47 9.25 -0.18
CA CYS A 134 -1.21 10.54 0.45
C CYS A 134 -1.31 10.51 1.97
N HIS A 135 -1.93 9.47 2.54
CA HIS A 135 -2.13 9.32 3.98
C HIS A 135 -1.64 7.96 4.47
N ALA A 136 -1.14 7.91 5.70
CA ALA A 136 -0.88 6.68 6.43
C ALA A 136 -1.66 6.67 7.74
N ALA A 137 -1.68 5.52 8.41
CA ALA A 137 -2.37 5.38 9.70
C ALA A 137 -1.69 6.24 10.78
N ASP A 138 -0.36 6.15 10.87
CA ASP A 138 0.45 6.53 12.02
C ASP A 138 1.49 7.63 11.73
N HIS A 139 1.77 7.93 10.46
CA HIS A 139 2.74 8.95 10.07
C HIS A 139 2.23 9.84 8.92
N LYS A 140 2.87 11.01 8.78
CA LYS A 140 2.58 11.95 7.70
C LYS A 140 3.25 11.47 6.41
N VAL A 141 2.51 11.48 5.30
CA VAL A 141 3.05 11.23 3.95
C VAL A 141 3.00 12.53 3.15
N VAL A 142 1.87 12.82 2.51
CA VAL A 142 1.57 14.15 1.94
C VAL A 142 0.57 14.86 2.85
N GLY A 143 -0.53 14.17 3.15
CA GLY A 143 -1.51 14.52 4.16
C GLY A 143 -1.12 14.03 5.55
N PRO A 144 -1.87 14.46 6.59
CA PRO A 144 -1.66 14.01 7.97
C PRO A 144 -1.90 12.51 8.14
N ALA A 145 -1.31 11.94 9.19
CA ALA A 145 -1.64 10.61 9.68
C ALA A 145 -3.13 10.55 10.08
N TYR A 146 -3.80 9.42 9.84
CA TYR A 146 -5.20 9.24 10.27
C TYR A 146 -5.35 9.35 11.79
N GLU A 147 -4.38 8.85 12.57
CA GLU A 147 -4.35 9.01 14.03
C GLU A 147 -4.30 10.49 14.44
N ALA A 148 -3.50 11.31 13.75
CA ALA A 148 -3.43 12.75 14.04
C ALA A 148 -4.75 13.48 13.72
N VAL A 149 -5.46 13.05 12.67
CA VAL A 149 -6.81 13.54 12.38
C VAL A 149 -7.78 13.13 13.50
N ALA A 150 -7.75 11.87 13.91
CA ALA A 150 -8.59 11.36 14.99
C ALA A 150 -8.37 12.12 16.31
N GLU A 151 -7.11 12.43 16.63
CA GLU A 151 -6.74 13.19 17.83
C GLU A 151 -7.20 14.65 17.75
N LYS A 152 -6.90 15.35 16.64
CA LYS A 152 -7.25 16.78 16.47
C LYS A 152 -8.75 17.05 16.53
N TYR A 153 -9.55 16.08 16.09
CA TYR A 153 -11.01 16.19 15.99
C TYR A 153 -11.77 15.38 17.06
N ALA A 154 -11.06 14.76 18.01
CA ALA A 154 -11.67 14.02 19.11
C ALA A 154 -12.67 14.88 19.88
N GLY A 155 -13.91 14.38 20.04
CA GLY A 155 -14.96 15.05 20.82
C GLY A 155 -15.49 16.37 20.24
N LYS A 156 -15.06 16.79 19.04
CA LYS A 156 -15.52 18.04 18.44
C LYS A 156 -16.88 17.87 17.74
N PRO A 157 -17.91 18.64 18.11
CA PRO A 157 -19.20 18.58 17.43
C PRO A 157 -19.04 19.03 15.98
N GLY A 158 -19.70 18.33 15.04
CA GLY A 158 -19.65 18.64 13.61
C GLY A 158 -18.36 18.23 12.88
N ALA A 159 -17.37 17.65 13.57
CA ALA A 159 -16.11 17.25 12.94
C ALA A 159 -16.30 16.19 11.85
N GLU A 160 -17.19 15.22 12.06
CA GLU A 160 -17.49 14.20 11.05
C GLU A 160 -17.99 14.84 9.75
N GLN A 161 -18.96 15.74 9.83
CA GLN A 161 -19.53 16.41 8.66
C GLN A 161 -18.50 17.31 7.95
N MET A 162 -17.68 18.04 8.72
CA MET A 162 -16.59 18.84 8.17
C MET A 162 -15.58 17.97 7.41
N LEU A 163 -15.17 16.84 7.99
CA LEU A 163 -14.21 15.92 7.38
C LEU A 163 -14.80 15.21 6.17
N VAL A 164 -16.07 14.83 6.19
CA VAL A 164 -16.77 14.28 5.02
C VAL A 164 -16.77 15.30 3.88
N ASN A 165 -17.08 16.57 4.19
CA ASN A 165 -17.03 17.63 3.19
C ASN A 165 -15.61 17.83 2.63
N ALA A 166 -14.60 17.78 3.48
CA ALA A 166 -13.19 17.85 3.07
C ALA A 166 -12.78 16.68 2.16
N VAL A 167 -13.22 15.45 2.48
CA VAL A 167 -12.94 14.27 1.65
C VAL A 167 -13.59 14.40 0.27
N LEU A 168 -14.84 14.84 0.19
CA LEU A 168 -15.56 14.94 -1.08
C LEU A 168 -15.03 16.09 -1.96
N HIS A 169 -14.84 17.27 -1.38
CA HIS A 169 -14.59 18.50 -2.13
C HIS A 169 -13.14 18.97 -2.09
N GLY A 170 -12.27 18.26 -1.36
CA GLY A 170 -10.92 18.69 -1.09
C GLY A 170 -10.85 19.71 0.05
N HIS A 171 -9.64 20.00 0.49
CA HIS A 171 -9.42 20.90 1.63
C HIS A 171 -7.98 21.43 1.64
N VAL A 172 -7.78 22.67 2.10
CA VAL A 172 -6.48 23.32 2.23
C VAL A 172 -6.41 24.14 3.53
N GLY A 173 -5.22 24.32 4.10
CA GLY A 173 -4.99 25.23 5.24
C GLY A 173 -4.81 24.53 6.58
N THR A 174 -5.72 23.64 7.00
CA THR A 174 -5.67 23.04 8.36
C THR A 174 -4.42 22.21 8.66
N TRP A 175 -3.77 21.65 7.62
CA TRP A 175 -2.62 20.75 7.75
C TRP A 175 -1.38 21.23 6.98
N GLY A 176 -1.47 22.43 6.39
CA GLY A 176 -0.42 23.01 5.56
C GLY A 176 -0.95 23.64 4.27
N PRO A 177 -0.03 24.17 3.44
CA PRO A 177 -0.36 24.87 2.21
C PRO A 177 -0.70 23.93 1.03
N VAL A 178 -0.39 22.63 1.15
CA VAL A 178 -0.68 21.65 0.10
C VAL A 178 -2.17 21.29 0.13
N PRO A 179 -2.93 21.54 -0.96
CA PRO A 179 -4.34 21.21 -1.02
C PRO A 179 -4.54 19.69 -1.20
N MET A 180 -5.50 19.13 -0.46
CA MET A 180 -6.05 17.81 -0.76
C MET A 180 -7.07 17.97 -1.90
N PRO A 181 -6.91 17.29 -3.06
CA PRO A 181 -7.87 17.35 -4.16
C PRO A 181 -9.25 16.77 -3.79
N ALA A 182 -10.27 17.15 -4.54
CA ALA A 182 -11.59 16.54 -4.46
C ALA A 182 -11.54 15.06 -4.86
N ASN A 183 -12.18 14.17 -4.08
CA ASN A 183 -12.23 12.74 -4.36
C ASN A 183 -13.53 12.40 -5.09
N THR A 184 -13.58 12.65 -6.41
CA THR A 184 -14.80 12.48 -7.24
C THR A 184 -15.31 11.04 -7.30
N ASP A 185 -14.43 10.07 -7.09
CA ASP A 185 -14.77 8.65 -7.13
C ASP A 185 -15.33 8.13 -5.79
N VAL A 186 -15.41 8.97 -4.76
CA VAL A 186 -15.91 8.59 -3.42
C VAL A 186 -17.35 9.06 -3.26
N THR A 187 -18.24 8.14 -2.90
CA THR A 187 -19.65 8.50 -2.64
C THR A 187 -19.79 9.14 -1.25
N PRO A 188 -20.85 9.94 -1.00
CA PRO A 188 -21.08 10.53 0.33
C PRO A 188 -21.13 9.50 1.46
N THR A 189 -21.75 8.34 1.20
CA THR A 189 -21.78 7.21 2.15
C THR A 189 -20.39 6.68 2.43
N GLN A 190 -19.58 6.44 1.40
CA GLN A 190 -18.20 5.96 1.56
C GLN A 190 -17.31 6.96 2.31
N ALA A 191 -17.46 8.26 2.02
CA ALA A 191 -16.76 9.31 2.75
C ALA A 191 -17.13 9.27 4.24
N LYS A 192 -18.43 9.17 4.55
CA LYS A 192 -18.91 9.05 5.93
C LYS A 192 -18.34 7.85 6.66
N ASP A 193 -18.35 6.68 6.02
CA ASP A 193 -17.80 5.45 6.59
C ASP A 193 -16.29 5.57 6.88
N LEU A 194 -15.53 6.13 5.92
CA LEU A 194 -14.10 6.37 6.07
C LEU A 194 -13.79 7.35 7.20
N VAL A 195 -14.51 8.48 7.27
CA VAL A 195 -14.32 9.47 8.32
C VAL A 195 -14.67 8.91 9.69
N THR A 196 -15.79 8.17 9.80
CA THR A 196 -16.19 7.51 11.05
C THR A 196 -15.11 6.54 11.52
N TRP A 197 -14.56 5.75 10.61
CA TRP A 197 -13.46 4.85 10.91
C TRP A 197 -12.19 5.59 11.37
N ILE A 198 -11.79 6.66 10.66
CA ILE A 198 -10.63 7.48 11.02
C ILE A 198 -10.79 8.07 12.42
N LEU A 199 -11.94 8.69 12.70
CA LEU A 199 -12.22 9.26 14.03
C LEU A 199 -12.25 8.20 15.14
N GLY A 200 -12.55 6.95 14.80
CA GLY A 200 -12.50 5.82 15.72
C GLY A 200 -11.10 5.29 16.05
N LEU A 201 -10.05 5.71 15.34
CA LEU A 201 -8.67 5.23 15.56
C LEU A 201 -8.08 5.72 16.89
N ASN A 202 -8.62 6.79 17.48
CA ASN A 202 -8.17 7.31 18.78
C ASN A 202 -8.68 6.49 20.00
N LYS A 203 -9.67 5.60 19.82
CA LYS A 203 -10.33 4.90 20.94
C LYS A 203 -9.53 3.73 21.52
N ALA A 204 -8.39 3.38 20.91
CA ALA A 204 -7.62 2.19 21.27
C ALA A 204 -6.34 2.48 22.06
N ARG A 205 -6.17 3.69 22.60
CA ARG A 205 -4.98 4.07 23.37
C ARG A 205 -5.33 4.59 24.75
#